data_AF-A0A8H2JZI3-F1
#
_entry.id   AF-A0A8H2JZI3-F1
#
_cell.length_a   1.000
_cell.length_b   1.000
_cell.length_c   1.000
_cell.angle_alpha   90.00
_cell.angle_beta   90.00
_cell.angle_gamma   90.00
#
_symmetry.space_group_name_H-M   'P 1'
#
loop_
_entity.id
_entity.type
_entity.pdbx_description
1 polymer ?
#
loop_
_entity_poly.entity_id
_entity_poly.type
_entity_poly.pdbx_seq_one_letter_code
_entity_poly.pdbx_strand_id
1 'polypeptide(L)'
;MTEDAQLKIRLSQELKSILEERSKSNNRTMNGEIVNILEQALLNSKANSGRSIYFNDINCIEDYPKESLHERTARVEQMISKLFYSHPEYELINIETLNDGKKIRYWYSIPRSESFRD
;
A
#
# COMPACT_ATOMS: atom_id res chain seq x y z
N MET A 1 0.25 15.59 26.04
CA MET A 1 0.01 14.27 25.42
C MET A 1 -0.12 14.53 23.93
N THR A 2 0.85 14.09 23.14
CA THR A 2 0.73 14.10 21.68
C THR A 2 -0.35 13.08 21.34
N GLU A 3 -1.45 13.51 20.71
CA GLU A 3 -2.44 12.56 20.22
C GLU A 3 -1.76 11.66 19.19
N ASP A 4 -1.83 10.34 19.40
CA ASP A 4 -1.27 9.36 18.48
C ASP A 4 -1.94 9.48 17.10
N ALA A 5 -1.18 9.25 16.04
CA ALA A 5 -1.64 9.39 14.67
C ALA A 5 -2.86 8.49 14.39
N GLN A 6 -3.99 9.09 14.02
CA GLN A 6 -5.20 8.36 13.63
C GLN A 6 -5.11 7.89 12.18
N LEU A 7 -5.03 6.57 11.98
CA LEU A 7 -5.05 5.96 10.65
C LEU A 7 -6.49 5.82 10.15
N LYS A 8 -6.76 6.32 8.93
CA LYS A 8 -8.02 6.06 8.21
C LYS A 8 -7.83 4.85 7.30
N ILE A 9 -8.29 3.69 7.76
CA ILE A 9 -8.14 2.42 7.04
C ILE A 9 -9.41 2.16 6.21
N ARG A 10 -9.25 1.82 4.93
CA ARG A 10 -10.34 1.33 4.07
C ARG A 10 -10.39 -0.19 4.15
N LEU A 11 -11.55 -0.74 4.49
CA LEU A 11 -11.77 -2.18 4.62
C LEU A 11 -12.87 -2.61 3.64
N SER A 12 -12.76 -3.82 3.09
CA SER A 12 -13.90 -4.44 2.41
C SER A 12 -15.02 -4.72 3.41
N GLN A 13 -16.26 -4.81 2.91
CA GLN A 13 -17.42 -5.06 3.77
C GLN A 13 -17.29 -6.38 4.53
N GLU A 14 -16.81 -7.42 3.85
CA GLU A 14 -16.56 -8.74 4.44
C GLU A 14 -15.55 -8.69 5.59
N LEU A 15 -14.40 -8.02 5.37
CA LEU A 15 -13.36 -7.91 6.39
C LEU A 15 -13.85 -7.11 7.61
N LYS A 16 -14.63 -6.05 7.37
CA LYS A 16 -15.26 -5.28 8.45
C LYS A 16 -16.19 -6.15 9.29
N SER A 17 -17.05 -6.94 8.66
CA SER A 17 -17.96 -7.86 9.36
C SER A 17 -17.20 -8.88 10.23
N ILE A 18 -16.14 -9.48 9.69
CA ILE A 18 -15.29 -10.42 10.43
C ILE A 18 -14.66 -9.75 11.67
N LEU A 19 -14.16 -8.53 11.52
CA LEU A 19 -13.55 -7.78 12.62
C LEU A 19 -14.56 -7.38 13.70
N GLU A 20 -15.77 -6.96 13.30
CA GLU A 20 -16.83 -6.63 14.24
C GLU A 20 -17.25 -7.84 15.07
N GLU A 21 -17.46 -9.00 14.43
CA GLU A 21 -17.80 -10.24 15.13
C GLU A 21 -16.70 -10.66 16.11
N ARG A 22 -15.45 -10.70 15.66
CA ARG A 22 -14.31 -11.03 16.52
C ARG A 22 -14.17 -10.07 17.71
N SER A 23 -14.34 -8.76 17.47
CA SER A 23 -14.25 -7.77 18.54
C SER A 23 -15.30 -8.01 19.63
N LYS A 24 -16.53 -8.38 19.24
CA LYS A 24 -17.61 -8.73 20.17
C LYS A 24 -17.28 -10.00 20.94
N SER A 25 -16.87 -11.07 20.25
CA SER A 25 -16.52 -12.35 20.87
C SER A 25 -15.36 -12.22 21.86
N ASN A 26 -14.42 -11.31 21.58
CA ASN A 26 -13.23 -11.08 22.42
C ASN A 26 -13.43 -9.96 23.46
N ASN A 27 -14.63 -9.38 23.57
CA ASN A 27 -14.92 -8.24 24.45
C ASN A 27 -13.95 -7.05 24.28
N ARG A 28 -13.61 -6.73 23.03
CA ARG A 28 -12.77 -5.59 22.65
C ARG A 28 -13.53 -4.60 21.80
N THR A 29 -13.06 -3.36 21.77
CA THR A 29 -13.47 -2.42 20.72
C THR A 29 -12.87 -2.88 19.39
N MET A 30 -13.48 -2.48 18.28
CA MET A 30 -12.96 -2.80 16.94
C MET A 30 -11.52 -2.30 16.76
N ASN A 31 -11.20 -1.08 17.22
CA ASN A 31 -9.83 -0.58 17.21
C ASN A 31 -8.90 -1.44 18.06
N GLY A 32 -9.33 -1.84 19.26
CA GLY A 32 -8.53 -2.71 20.14
C GLY A 32 -8.27 -4.09 19.55
N GLU A 33 -9.24 -4.68 18.85
CA GLU A 33 -9.05 -5.95 18.14
C GLU A 33 -8.12 -5.79 16.93
N ILE A 34 -8.24 -4.71 16.16
CA ILE A 34 -7.33 -4.41 15.04
C ILE A 34 -5.88 -4.28 15.54
N VAL A 35 -5.67 -3.51 16.62
CA VAL A 35 -4.33 -3.36 17.23
C VAL A 35 -3.80 -4.72 17.70
N ASN A 36 -4.60 -5.51 18.43
CA ASN A 36 -4.19 -6.84 18.88
C ASN A 36 -3.83 -7.78 17.71
N ILE A 37 -4.56 -7.73 16.60
CA ILE A 37 -4.23 -8.52 15.40
C ILE A 37 -2.90 -8.07 14.79
N LEU A 38 -2.67 -6.75 14.69
CA LEU A 38 -1.41 -6.20 14.19
C LEU A 38 -0.23 -6.58 15.09
N GLU A 39 -0.38 -6.45 16.41
CA GLU A 39 0.61 -6.87 17.40
C GLU A 39 0.92 -8.36 17.28
N GLN A 40 -0.11 -9.21 17.18
CA GLN A 40 0.08 -10.64 16.98
C GLN A 40 0.76 -10.95 15.65
N ALA A 41 0.41 -10.27 14.56
CA ALA A 41 1.05 -10.46 13.26
C ALA A 41 2.54 -10.08 13.29
N LEU A 42 2.89 -9.00 14.01
CA LEU A 42 4.26 -8.53 14.18
C LEU A 42 5.07 -9.43 15.14
N LEU A 43 4.47 -9.86 16.25
CA LEU A 43 5.10 -10.77 17.21
C LEU A 43 5.27 -12.17 16.62
N ASN A 44 4.33 -12.61 15.79
CA ASN A 44 4.44 -13.81 14.98
C ASN A 44 5.34 -13.58 13.76
N SER A 45 6.44 -12.82 13.84
CA SER A 45 7.36 -12.39 12.75
C SER A 45 7.89 -13.48 11.78
N LYS A 46 7.44 -14.72 11.92
CA LYS A 46 7.39 -15.74 10.87
C LYS A 46 6.11 -15.72 10.01
N ALA A 47 5.24 -14.72 10.17
CA ALA A 47 4.10 -14.46 9.31
C ALA A 47 4.64 -13.89 8.00
N ASN A 48 5.30 -14.76 7.25
CA ASN A 48 5.55 -14.57 5.84
C ASN A 48 4.18 -14.50 5.19
N SER A 49 3.68 -13.29 4.96
CA SER A 49 2.70 -13.03 3.90
C SER A 49 3.20 -13.59 2.55
N GLY A 50 4.47 -13.98 2.47
CA GLY A 50 5.18 -14.39 1.27
C GLY A 50 5.51 -13.19 0.41
N ARG A 51 5.32 -11.95 0.90
CA ARG A 51 5.40 -10.73 0.11
C ARG A 51 6.09 -9.58 0.85
N SER A 52 6.88 -8.81 0.13
CA SER A 52 7.55 -7.59 0.60
C SER A 52 6.89 -6.36 -0.03
N ILE A 53 6.64 -5.31 0.77
CA ILE A 53 5.99 -4.07 0.30
C ILE A 53 7.03 -3.01 0.02
N TYR A 54 6.89 -2.35 -1.14
CA TYR A 54 7.74 -1.26 -1.62
C TYR A 54 6.89 -0.08 -2.07
N PHE A 55 7.54 1.08 -2.18
CA PHE A 55 6.99 2.23 -2.90
C PHE A 55 8.07 2.80 -3.82
N ASN A 56 7.64 3.35 -4.95
CA ASN A 56 8.49 4.05 -5.90
C ASN A 56 7.90 5.42 -6.22
N ASP A 57 8.78 6.43 -6.23
CA ASP A 57 8.46 7.80 -6.64
C ASP A 57 8.96 8.04 -8.06
N ILE A 58 8.09 8.52 -8.94
CA ILE A 58 8.46 8.90 -10.30
C ILE A 58 8.22 10.41 -10.48
N ASN A 59 9.28 11.13 -10.85
CA ASN A 59 9.22 12.57 -11.11
C ASN A 59 8.67 12.81 -12.52
N CYS A 60 7.42 13.29 -12.60
CA CYS A 60 6.77 13.56 -13.88
C CYS A 60 7.37 14.79 -14.58
N ILE A 61 8.07 15.70 -13.85
CA ILE A 61 8.66 16.90 -14.46
C ILE A 61 10.05 16.66 -15.04
N GLU A 62 10.96 16.14 -14.23
CA GLU A 62 12.40 16.07 -14.54
C GLU A 62 12.69 15.12 -15.70
N ASP A 63 11.94 14.03 -15.78
CA ASP A 63 12.13 12.99 -16.79
C ASP A 63 11.63 13.41 -18.19
N TYR A 64 10.71 14.39 -18.27
CA TYR A 64 10.02 14.76 -19.52
C TYR A 64 9.78 16.27 -19.67
N PRO A 65 10.82 17.13 -19.67
CA PRO A 65 10.68 18.58 -19.47
C PRO A 65 9.92 19.34 -20.56
N LYS A 66 9.65 18.75 -21.73
CA LYS A 66 9.06 19.43 -22.90
C LYS A 66 7.56 19.21 -23.12
N GLU A 67 6.92 18.31 -22.37
CA GLU A 67 5.52 17.91 -22.58
C GLU A 67 4.58 18.64 -21.61
N SER A 68 3.26 18.63 -21.83
CA SER A 68 2.32 19.14 -20.83
C SER A 68 2.26 18.22 -19.60
N LEU A 69 1.93 18.74 -18.41
CA LEU A 69 1.89 17.91 -17.19
C LEU A 69 0.98 16.68 -17.35
N HIS A 70 -0.15 16.83 -18.05
CA HIS A 70 -1.10 15.75 -18.31
C HIS A 70 -0.50 14.62 -19.15
N GLU A 71 0.23 14.95 -20.22
CA GLU A 71 0.89 13.94 -21.07
C GLU A 71 1.98 13.20 -20.30
N ARG A 72 2.73 13.93 -19.46
CA ARG A 72 3.76 13.33 -18.60
C ARG A 72 3.16 12.35 -17.60
N THR A 73 2.06 12.71 -16.94
CA THR A 73 1.36 11.82 -16.01
C THR A 73 0.83 10.58 -16.74
N ALA A 74 0.21 10.74 -17.91
CA ALA A 74 -0.31 9.62 -18.70
C ALA A 74 0.81 8.65 -19.12
N ARG A 75 2.00 9.18 -19.44
CA ARG A 75 3.16 8.36 -19.77
C ARG A 75 3.66 7.55 -18.57
N VAL A 76 3.71 8.18 -17.40
CA VAL A 76 4.07 7.48 -16.15
C VAL A 76 3.05 6.40 -15.81
N GLU A 77 1.75 6.67 -15.97
CA GLU A 77 0.68 5.68 -15.80
C GLU A 77 0.82 4.48 -16.75
N GLN A 78 1.16 4.73 -18.02
CA GLN A 78 1.44 3.66 -18.99
C GLN A 78 2.66 2.82 -18.58
N MET A 79 3.72 3.47 -18.08
CA MET A 79 4.92 2.77 -17.61
C MET A 79 4.62 1.88 -16.39
N ILE A 80 3.88 2.42 -15.41
CA ILE A 80 3.42 1.65 -14.24
C ILE A 80 2.56 0.47 -14.71
N SER A 81 1.60 0.71 -15.61
CA SER A 81 0.74 -0.35 -16.15
C SER A 81 1.55 -1.45 -16.84
N LYS A 82 2.56 -1.09 -17.64
CA LYS A 82 3.44 -2.04 -18.32
C LYS A 82 4.24 -2.89 -17.33
N LEU A 83 4.69 -2.31 -16.21
CA LEU A 83 5.42 -3.02 -15.17
C LEU A 83 4.58 -4.18 -14.60
N PHE A 84 3.37 -3.88 -14.13
CA PHE A 84 2.47 -4.87 -13.53
C PHE A 84 1.89 -5.86 -14.54
N TYR A 85 1.75 -5.45 -15.81
CA TYR A 85 1.42 -6.40 -16.88
C TYR A 85 2.54 -7.41 -17.13
N SER A 86 3.80 -6.97 -17.04
CA SER A 86 4.97 -7.82 -17.31
C SER A 86 5.37 -8.68 -16.10
N HIS A 87 4.95 -8.30 -14.89
CA HIS A 87 5.22 -8.98 -13.62
C HIS A 87 3.90 -9.25 -12.89
N PRO A 88 3.11 -10.26 -13.32
CA PRO A 88 1.81 -10.58 -12.74
C PRO A 88 1.88 -11.01 -11.26
N GLU A 89 3.06 -11.40 -10.79
CA GLU A 89 3.36 -11.71 -9.39
C GLU A 89 3.46 -10.46 -8.51
N TYR A 90 3.61 -9.27 -9.11
CA TYR A 90 3.60 -7.99 -8.40
C TYR A 90 2.17 -7.49 -8.25
N GLU A 91 1.85 -6.98 -7.08
CA GLU A 91 0.50 -6.51 -6.76
C GLU A 91 0.54 -5.02 -6.44
N LEU A 92 -0.16 -4.22 -7.23
CA LEU A 92 -0.32 -2.80 -7.00
C LEU A 92 -1.29 -2.57 -5.83
N ILE A 93 -0.82 -1.87 -4.80
CA ILE A 93 -1.57 -1.60 -3.56
C ILE A 93 -2.24 -0.23 -3.61
N ASN A 94 -1.50 0.80 -4.03
CA ASN A 94 -2.00 2.17 -4.05
C ASN A 94 -1.22 3.02 -5.07
N ILE A 95 -1.88 4.03 -5.62
CA ILE A 95 -1.25 5.09 -6.43
C ILE A 95 -1.70 6.43 -5.87
N GLU A 96 -0.76 7.34 -5.67
CA GLU A 96 -1.03 8.70 -5.22
C GLU A 96 -0.24 9.72 -6.03
N THR A 97 -0.91 10.85 -6.27
CA THR A 97 -0.32 12.00 -6.95
C THR A 97 0.20 12.99 -5.92
N LEU A 98 1.48 13.34 -6.03
CA LEU A 98 2.18 14.24 -5.11
C LEU A 98 2.54 15.56 -5.82
N ASN A 99 2.67 16.63 -5.04
CA ASN A 99 3.11 17.95 -5.51
C ASN A 99 2.30 18.46 -6.72
N ASP A 100 0.97 18.45 -6.64
CA ASP A 100 0.07 18.93 -7.71
C ASP A 100 0.24 18.23 -9.08
N GLY A 101 0.51 16.91 -9.09
CA GLY A 101 0.70 16.17 -10.36
C GLY A 101 2.15 15.97 -10.75
N LYS A 102 3.09 16.63 -10.09
CA LYS A 102 4.49 16.66 -10.50
C LYS A 102 5.25 15.37 -10.18
N LYS A 103 4.71 14.56 -9.28
CA LYS A 103 5.27 13.26 -8.90
C LYS A 103 4.14 12.26 -8.72
N ILE A 104 4.36 11.01 -9.13
CA ILE A 104 3.46 9.90 -8.84
C ILE A 104 4.20 8.93 -7.93
N ARG A 105 3.58 8.55 -6.82
CA ARG A 105 4.04 7.48 -5.94
C ARG A 105 3.10 6.30 -6.10
N TYR A 106 3.67 5.12 -6.28
CA TYR A 106 2.90 3.88 -6.26
C TYR A 106 3.49 2.89 -5.26
N TRP A 107 2.60 2.24 -4.53
CA TRP A 107 2.89 1.21 -3.55
C TRP A 107 2.56 -0.13 -4.15
N TYR A 108 3.44 -1.11 -3.96
CA TYR A 108 3.27 -2.44 -4.51
C TYR A 108 3.89 -3.49 -3.60
N SER A 109 3.43 -4.73 -3.74
CA SER A 109 4.07 -5.88 -3.13
C SER A 109 4.67 -6.79 -4.19
N ILE A 110 5.78 -7.44 -3.84
CA ILE A 110 6.46 -8.46 -4.64
C ILE A 110 6.61 -9.75 -3.81
N PRO A 111 6.78 -10.93 -4.43
CA PRO A 111 7.12 -12.15 -3.71
C PRO A 111 8.38 -11.96 -2.85
N ARG A 112 8.39 -12.54 -1.65
CA ARG A 112 9.51 -12.41 -0.71
C ARG A 112 10.81 -13.02 -1.26
N SER A 113 10.71 -14.01 -2.15
CA SER A 113 11.86 -14.57 -2.88
C SER A 113 12.58 -13.56 -3.77
N GLU A 114 11.91 -12.47 -4.13
CA GLU A 114 12.43 -11.38 -4.96
C GLU A 114 12.69 -10.11 -4.15
N SER A 115 12.59 -10.20 -2.83
CA SER A 115 12.82 -9.09 -1.91
C SER A 115 14.24 -8.55 -2.06
N PHE A 116 14.38 -7.26 -2.35
CA PHE A 116 15.65 -6.53 -2.29
C PHE A 116 16.15 -6.27 -0.86
N ARG A 117 15.38 -6.70 0.14
CA ARG A 117 15.71 -6.63 1.56
C ARG A 117 15.90 -8.07 2.03
N ASP A 118 17.14 -8.53 1.99
CA ASP A 118 17.60 -9.67 2.80
C ASP A 118 18.01 -9.17 4.19
#